data_AF-A0A916A7P5-F1
#
_entry.id   AF-A0A916A7P5-F1
#
_cell.length_a   1.000
_cell.length_b   1.000
_cell.length_c   1.000
_cell.angle_alpha   90.00
_cell.angle_beta   90.00
_cell.angle_gamma   90.00
#
_symmetry.space_group_name_H-M   'P 1'
#
loop_
_entity.id
_entity.type
_entity.pdbx_description
1 polymer ?
#
loop_
_entity_poly.entity_id
_entity_poly.type
_entity_poly.pdbx_seq_one_letter_code
_entity_poly.pdbx_strand_id
1 'polypeptide(L)'
;MKNKVVAALALLVGMAGASAQAGKIDREPIEVTVVDGKPFVAEEEAHNDGRHVALVWTAPPGHTFPADGIVFDVPGKKRLNCFPTRKGRLFRCEKKGGHFKGERYKYVVKLVETASGKLLPELDPFVVND
;
A
#
# COMPACT_ATOMS: atom_id res chain seq x y z
N MET A 1 -47.48 -28.04 -39.17
CA MET A 1 -46.93 -27.07 -40.15
C MET A 1 -46.92 -25.70 -39.49
N LYS A 2 -45.76 -25.00 -39.48
CA LYS A 2 -45.55 -23.53 -39.44
C LYS A 2 -46.18 -22.77 -38.24
N ASN A 3 -45.55 -21.85 -37.52
CA ASN A 3 -44.29 -21.12 -37.65
C ASN A 3 -43.91 -20.50 -36.29
N LYS A 4 -42.64 -20.14 -36.22
CA LYS A 4 -41.86 -19.54 -35.15
C LYS A 4 -42.37 -18.14 -34.69
N VAL A 5 -42.20 -17.87 -33.39
CA VAL A 5 -41.52 -16.71 -32.72
C VAL A 5 -41.63 -15.35 -33.46
N VAL A 6 -42.00 -14.22 -32.85
CA VAL A 6 -41.11 -13.37 -32.02
C VAL A 6 -41.96 -12.33 -31.26
N ALA A 7 -41.85 -12.32 -29.93
CA ALA A 7 -42.16 -11.15 -29.11
C ALA A 7 -40.85 -10.37 -28.92
N ALA A 8 -40.76 -9.18 -29.48
CA ALA A 8 -39.63 -8.28 -29.27
C ALA A 8 -39.93 -7.41 -28.04
N LEU A 9 -39.55 -7.89 -26.84
CA LEU A 9 -39.40 -7.02 -25.69
C LEU A 9 -38.06 -6.28 -25.83
N ALA A 10 -38.15 -4.98 -26.06
CA ALA A 10 -37.02 -4.06 -26.02
C ALA A 10 -36.36 -4.11 -24.64
N LEU A 11 -35.14 -4.63 -24.57
CA LEU A 11 -34.27 -4.47 -23.41
C LEU A 11 -33.85 -3.00 -23.33
N LEU A 12 -34.46 -2.27 -22.40
CA LEU A 12 -33.93 -1.02 -21.88
C LEU A 12 -32.55 -1.32 -21.26
N VAL A 13 -31.50 -0.95 -21.99
CA VAL A 13 -30.14 -0.86 -21.48
C VAL A 13 -30.12 0.27 -20.45
N GLY A 14 -30.44 -0.06 -19.21
CA GLY A 14 -30.13 0.77 -18.07
C GLY A 14 -28.61 0.79 -17.92
N MET A 15 -27.95 1.77 -18.54
CA MET A 15 -26.59 2.13 -18.19
C MET A 15 -26.61 2.51 -16.72
N ALA A 16 -26.23 1.56 -15.87
CA ALA A 16 -25.73 1.86 -14.55
C ALA A 16 -24.48 2.72 -14.77
N GLY A 17 -24.68 4.03 -14.79
CA GLY A 17 -23.61 4.98 -14.55
C GLY A 17 -23.11 4.71 -13.15
N ALA A 18 -22.19 3.74 -13.03
CA ALA A 18 -21.30 3.68 -11.89
C ALA A 18 -20.52 4.98 -11.94
N SER A 19 -21.01 5.96 -11.19
CA SER A 19 -20.25 7.13 -10.81
C SER A 19 -18.98 6.60 -10.18
N ALA A 20 -17.89 6.61 -10.95
CA ALA A 20 -16.56 6.47 -10.43
C ALA A 20 -16.38 7.65 -9.46
N GLN A 21 -16.68 7.43 -8.18
CA GLN A 21 -15.99 8.17 -7.14
C GLN A 21 -14.52 8.01 -7.49
N ALA A 22 -13.87 9.11 -7.86
CA ALA A 22 -12.44 9.15 -8.10
C ALA A 22 -11.78 8.63 -6.82
N GLY A 23 -11.50 7.33 -6.80
CA GLY A 23 -11.10 6.59 -5.62
C GLY A 23 -9.76 7.13 -5.18
N LYS A 24 -9.58 7.29 -3.87
CA LYS A 24 -8.27 7.55 -3.29
C LYS A 24 -7.29 6.49 -3.81
N ILE A 25 -6.29 6.89 -4.58
CA ILE A 25 -5.32 5.97 -5.19
C ILE A 25 -4.18 5.77 -4.18
N ASP A 26 -4.00 4.56 -3.68
CA ASP A 26 -2.79 4.20 -2.94
C ASP A 26 -1.64 4.02 -3.93
N ARG A 27 -0.40 4.31 -3.51
CA ARG A 27 0.78 3.95 -4.33
C ARG A 27 0.82 2.44 -4.53
N GLU A 28 1.36 1.99 -5.66
CA GLU A 28 1.77 0.59 -5.82
C GLU A 28 2.64 0.17 -4.62
N PRO A 29 2.38 -1.02 -4.02
CA PRO A 29 3.10 -1.41 -2.82
C PRO A 29 4.60 -1.57 -3.03
N ILE A 30 5.37 -1.07 -2.08
CA ILE A 30 6.80 -1.33 -1.96
C ILE A 30 6.99 -2.76 -1.49
N GLU A 31 7.63 -3.59 -2.30
CA GLU A 31 7.92 -4.96 -1.93
C GLU A 31 9.12 -5.04 -0.98
N VAL A 32 8.90 -5.63 0.19
CA VAL A 32 9.98 -6.03 1.10
C VAL A 32 10.30 -7.50 0.85
N THR A 33 11.57 -7.79 0.64
CA THR A 33 12.11 -9.14 0.49
C THR A 33 13.02 -9.46 1.68
N VAL A 34 13.38 -10.73 1.84
CA VAL A 34 14.36 -11.15 2.85
C VAL A 34 15.46 -11.92 2.15
N VAL A 35 16.70 -11.43 2.25
CA VAL A 35 17.90 -12.04 1.68
C VAL A 35 18.86 -12.32 2.84
N ASP A 36 19.30 -13.57 2.98
CA ASP A 36 20.19 -14.01 4.07
C ASP A 36 19.70 -13.60 5.47
N GLY A 37 18.38 -13.67 5.70
CA GLY A 37 17.75 -13.32 6.97
C GLY A 37 17.68 -11.83 7.27
N LYS A 38 17.92 -10.96 6.28
CA LYS A 38 17.84 -9.50 6.41
C LYS A 38 16.76 -8.94 5.47
N PRO A 39 15.90 -8.03 5.94
CA PRO A 39 14.97 -7.32 5.07
C PRO A 39 15.72 -6.50 4.01
N PHE A 40 15.16 -6.45 2.80
CA PHE A 40 15.67 -5.68 1.68
C PHE A 40 14.49 -5.08 0.89
N VAL A 41 14.66 -3.85 0.43
CA VAL A 41 13.73 -3.17 -0.50
C VAL A 41 14.52 -2.84 -1.76
N ALA A 42 14.00 -3.24 -2.92
CA ALA A 42 14.71 -3.07 -4.19
C ALA A 42 14.71 -1.61 -4.68
N GLU A 43 13.71 -0.82 -4.28
CA GLU A 43 13.70 0.62 -4.52
C GLU A 43 14.72 1.29 -3.60
N GLU A 44 15.85 1.74 -4.15
CA GLU A 44 16.86 2.53 -3.41
C GLU A 44 16.23 3.79 -2.79
N GLU A 45 15.30 4.41 -3.52
CA GLU A 45 14.46 5.51 -3.06
C GLU A 45 13.01 5.30 -3.50
N ALA A 46 12.10 5.16 -2.54
CA ALA A 46 10.68 5.07 -2.84
C ALA A 46 10.11 6.46 -3.17
N HIS A 47 9.70 6.66 -4.42
CA HIS A 47 9.17 7.93 -4.91
C HIS A 47 7.67 8.06 -4.67
N ASN A 48 7.26 9.18 -4.10
CA ASN A 48 5.89 9.40 -3.65
C ASN A 48 5.37 10.75 -4.14
N ASP A 49 4.50 10.73 -5.14
CA ASP A 49 3.92 11.95 -5.71
C ASP A 49 2.66 12.44 -4.96
N GLY A 50 2.12 13.58 -5.38
CA GLY A 50 0.91 14.17 -4.83
C GLY A 50 -0.41 13.48 -5.19
N ARG A 51 -0.41 12.50 -6.09
CA ARG A 51 -1.62 11.77 -6.52
C ARG A 51 -1.98 10.65 -5.55
N HIS A 52 -1.00 10.09 -4.87
CA HIS A 52 -1.20 8.98 -3.96
C HIS A 52 -1.59 9.42 -2.55
N VAL A 53 -2.63 8.84 -1.97
CA VAL A 53 -3.07 9.19 -0.61
C VAL A 53 -2.27 8.48 0.49
N ALA A 54 -1.61 7.37 0.15
CA ALA A 54 -0.87 6.54 1.08
C ALA A 54 0.29 5.84 0.40
N LEU A 55 1.30 5.54 1.22
CA LEU A 55 2.36 4.59 0.91
C LEU A 55 1.99 3.23 1.50
N VAL A 56 2.28 2.17 0.75
CA VAL A 56 1.99 0.80 1.15
C VAL A 56 3.24 -0.03 1.00
N TRP A 57 3.51 -0.92 1.96
CA TRP A 57 4.56 -1.94 1.90
C TRP A 57 3.93 -3.32 1.98
N THR A 58 4.53 -4.29 1.31
CA THR A 58 4.12 -5.70 1.36
C THR A 58 5.18 -6.54 2.04
N ALA A 59 4.77 -7.33 3.04
CA ALA A 59 5.65 -8.28 3.70
C ALA A 59 5.82 -9.54 2.82
N PRO A 60 7.03 -10.12 2.78
CA PRO A 60 7.26 -11.35 2.05
C PRO A 60 6.53 -12.54 2.70
N PRO A 61 6.32 -13.66 1.99
CA PRO A 61 5.78 -14.87 2.58
C PRO A 61 6.53 -15.29 3.85
N GLY A 62 5.79 -15.81 4.84
CA GLY A 62 6.35 -16.20 6.14
C GLY A 62 6.68 -15.05 7.09
N HIS A 63 6.39 -13.81 6.71
CA HIS A 63 6.68 -12.63 7.52
C HIS A 63 5.46 -11.71 7.63
N THR A 64 5.45 -10.90 8.70
CA THR A 64 4.42 -9.89 8.96
C THR A 64 5.04 -8.64 9.56
N PHE A 65 4.43 -7.49 9.29
CA PHE A 65 4.73 -6.26 9.99
C PHE A 65 4.10 -6.26 11.39
N PRO A 66 4.87 -5.92 12.45
CA PRO A 66 4.31 -5.58 13.75
C PRO A 66 3.57 -4.24 13.69
N ALA A 67 2.99 -3.79 14.81
CA ALA A 67 2.24 -2.53 14.88
C ALA A 67 3.07 -1.29 14.48
N ASP A 68 4.36 -1.31 14.80
CA ASP A 68 5.37 -0.30 14.44
C ASP A 68 6.25 -0.74 13.26
N GLY A 69 5.68 -1.54 12.34
CA GLY A 69 6.39 -2.15 11.21
C GLY A 69 7.10 -1.17 10.27
N ILE A 70 6.58 0.05 10.11
CA ILE A 70 7.22 1.14 9.38
C ILE A 70 7.23 2.38 10.26
N VAL A 71 8.41 2.95 10.51
CA VAL A 71 8.59 4.15 11.34
C VAL A 71 9.38 5.20 10.60
N PHE A 72 8.76 6.31 10.23
CA PHE A 72 9.45 7.44 9.64
C PHE A 72 10.21 8.25 10.71
N ASP A 73 11.49 8.53 10.41
CA ASP A 73 12.32 9.44 11.21
C ASP A 73 12.10 10.88 10.74
N VAL A 74 10.95 11.42 11.10
CA VAL A 74 10.55 12.78 10.77
C VAL A 74 9.95 13.47 12.00
N PRO A 75 10.11 14.81 12.14
CA PRO A 75 9.38 15.60 13.14
C PRO A 75 7.84 15.49 13.02
N GLY A 76 7.37 14.85 11.94
CA GLY A 76 5.99 14.66 11.55
C GLY A 76 5.43 13.25 11.72
N LYS A 77 5.75 12.46 12.76
CA LYS A 77 4.90 11.28 13.10
C LYS A 77 3.40 11.64 13.16
N LYS A 78 3.07 12.91 13.38
CA LYS A 78 1.70 13.47 13.32
C LYS A 78 1.11 13.61 11.91
N ARG A 79 1.94 13.63 10.86
CA ARG A 79 1.57 13.83 9.45
C ARG A 79 1.31 12.53 8.69
N LEU A 80 1.65 11.38 9.28
CA LEU A 80 1.33 10.06 8.71
C LEU A 80 0.43 9.27 9.67
N ASN A 81 -0.49 8.50 9.12
CA ASN A 81 -1.26 7.51 9.85
C ASN A 81 -0.81 6.12 9.42
N CYS A 82 0.06 5.51 10.21
CA CYS A 82 0.74 4.27 9.88
C CYS A 82 0.15 3.09 10.66
N PHE A 83 -0.26 2.03 9.97
CA PHE A 83 -0.85 0.85 10.59
C PHE A 83 -0.68 -0.40 9.72
N PRO A 84 -0.52 -1.59 10.33
CA PRO A 84 -0.58 -2.84 9.60
C PRO A 84 -2.03 -3.12 9.15
N THR A 85 -2.17 -3.71 7.97
CA THR A 85 -3.44 -4.20 7.44
C THR A 85 -3.27 -5.64 6.95
N ARG A 86 -4.38 -6.30 6.61
CA ARG A 86 -4.38 -7.70 6.13
C ARG A 86 -3.56 -8.63 7.04
N LYS A 87 -3.81 -8.56 8.36
CA LYS A 87 -3.09 -9.33 9.39
C LYS A 87 -1.56 -9.14 9.35
N GLY A 88 -1.10 -7.91 9.09
CA GLY A 88 0.32 -7.58 9.04
C GLY A 88 1.00 -7.92 7.71
N ARG A 89 0.27 -8.40 6.70
CA ARG A 89 0.84 -8.64 5.36
C ARG A 89 1.09 -7.37 4.57
N LEU A 90 0.32 -6.32 4.85
CA LEU A 90 0.55 -5.00 4.30
C LEU A 90 0.77 -4.02 5.44
N PHE A 91 1.59 -3.00 5.20
CA PHE A 91 1.71 -1.85 6.10
C PHE A 91 1.35 -0.61 5.32
N ARG A 92 0.45 0.22 5.87
CA ARG A 92 -0.10 1.37 5.16
C ARG A 92 0.14 2.64 5.96
N CYS A 93 0.72 3.65 5.32
CA CYS A 93 0.93 4.97 5.89
C CYS A 93 0.19 6.04 5.08
N GLU A 94 -0.92 6.53 5.62
CA GLU A 94 -1.73 7.58 4.99
C GLU A 94 -1.15 8.97 5.25
N LYS A 95 -1.18 9.83 4.23
CA LYS A 95 -0.84 11.25 4.37
C LYS A 95 -1.97 11.99 5.11
N LYS A 96 -1.64 12.66 6.22
CA LYS A 96 -2.54 13.58 6.93
C LYS A 96 -2.23 15.02 6.54
N GLY A 97 -3.16 15.71 5.88
CA GLY A 97 -3.03 17.15 5.59
C GLY A 97 -2.37 17.50 4.25
N GLY A 98 -2.24 16.55 3.32
CA GLY A 98 -1.78 16.79 1.94
C GLY A 98 -0.46 16.13 1.58
N HIS A 99 0.06 16.44 0.39
CA HIS A 99 1.35 15.95 -0.09
C HIS A 99 2.47 16.93 0.28
N PHE A 100 3.60 16.39 0.73
CA PHE A 100 4.72 17.16 1.29
C PHE A 100 5.90 17.16 0.31
N LYS A 101 5.80 18.01 -0.70
CA LYS A 101 6.75 18.08 -1.82
C LYS A 101 8.17 18.48 -1.37
N GLY A 102 9.19 17.85 -1.95
CA GLY A 102 10.60 18.22 -1.77
C GLY A 102 11.25 17.72 -0.48
N GLU A 103 10.58 16.85 0.26
CA GLU A 103 11.13 16.26 1.48
C GLU A 103 11.63 14.82 1.23
N ARG A 104 12.85 14.53 1.69
CA ARG A 104 13.46 13.18 1.71
C ARG A 104 13.52 12.71 3.15
N TYR A 105 12.99 11.52 3.43
CA TYR A 105 12.91 11.00 4.79
C TYR A 105 13.49 9.62 4.91
N LYS A 106 14.22 9.38 6.01
CA LYS A 106 14.53 8.02 6.46
C LYS A 106 13.29 7.37 7.07
N TYR A 107 13.19 6.07 6.91
CA TYR A 107 12.24 5.26 7.65
C TYR A 107 12.86 3.93 8.03
N VAL A 108 12.36 3.31 9.09
CA VAL A 108 12.76 1.98 9.55
C VAL A 108 11.71 0.98 9.12
N VAL A 109 12.15 -0.17 8.60
CA VAL A 109 11.33 -1.34 8.30
C VAL A 109 11.61 -2.43 9.33
N LYS A 110 10.54 -2.92 9.96
CA LYS A 110 10.56 -4.01 10.94
C LYS A 110 9.70 -5.16 10.45
N LEU A 111 10.28 -6.36 10.40
CA LEU A 111 9.58 -7.59 10.04
C LEU A 111 9.71 -8.63 11.12
N VAL A 112 8.63 -9.35 11.36
CA VAL A 112 8.58 -10.50 12.25
C VAL A 112 8.40 -11.76 11.41
N GLU A 113 9.20 -12.79 11.66
CA GLU A 113 8.98 -14.14 11.17
C GLU A 113 7.71 -14.72 11.78
N THR A 114 6.74 -15.13 10.97
CA THR A 114 5.44 -15.62 11.45
C THR A 114 5.56 -16.90 12.27
N ALA A 115 6.50 -17.79 11.92
CA ALA A 115 6.64 -19.09 12.59
C ALA A 115 7.26 -18.97 13.98
N SER A 116 8.25 -18.10 14.14
CA SER A 116 9.06 -17.97 15.36
C SER A 116 8.71 -16.76 16.22
N GLY A 117 8.01 -15.77 15.65
CA GLY A 117 7.80 -14.47 16.28
C GLY A 117 9.07 -13.63 16.37
N LYS A 118 10.17 -14.06 15.76
CA LYS A 118 11.47 -13.38 15.81
C LYS A 118 11.44 -12.10 14.98
N LEU A 119 11.90 -11.01 15.57
CA LEU A 119 12.16 -9.76 14.87
C LEU A 119 13.44 -9.89 14.04
N LEU A 120 13.36 -9.56 12.76
CA LEU A 120 14.52 -9.48 11.87
C LEU A 120 15.32 -8.20 12.12
N PRO A 121 16.60 -8.16 11.70
CA PRO A 121 17.36 -6.92 11.70
C PRO A 121 16.61 -5.80 10.97
N GLU A 122 16.65 -4.59 11.53
CA GLU A 122 15.99 -3.43 10.95
C GLU A 122 16.67 -2.99 9.65
N LEU A 123 15.88 -2.46 8.72
CA LEU A 123 16.34 -1.84 7.47
C LEU A 123 15.97 -0.36 7.49
N ASP A 124 16.85 0.54 7.02
CA ASP A 124 16.66 2.00 7.08
C ASP A 124 16.67 2.72 5.71
N PRO A 125 15.66 2.51 4.82
CA PRO A 125 15.66 3.12 3.49
C PRO A 125 15.22 4.59 3.51
N PHE A 126 15.19 5.18 2.31
CA PHE A 126 14.67 6.53 2.07
C PHE A 126 13.39 6.54 1.24
N VAL A 127 12.51 7.50 1.52
CA VAL A 127 11.40 7.91 0.65
C VAL A 127 11.67 9.33 0.19
N VAL A 128 11.42 9.61 -1.09
CA VAL A 128 11.46 10.95 -1.67
C VAL A 128 10.04 11.36 -2.06
N ASN A 129 9.60 12.52 -1.59
CA ASN A 129 8.34 13.11 -2.04
C ASN A 129 8.60 14.10 -3.18
N ASP A 130 8.16 13.75 -4.39
CA ASP A 130 8.40 14.51 -5.63
C ASP A 130 7.44 15.68 -5.87
#